data_AF-A0A351A6K1-F1
#
_entry.id   AF-A0A351A6K1-F1
#
_cell.length_a   1.000
_cell.length_b   1.000
_cell.length_c   1.000
_cell.angle_alpha   90.00
_cell.angle_beta   90.00
_cell.angle_gamma   90.00
#
_symmetry.space_group_name_H-M   'P 1'
#
loop_
_entity.id
_entity.type
_entity.pdbx_description
1 polymer ?
#
loop_
_entity_poly.entity_id
_entity_poly.type
_entity_poly.pdbx_seq_one_letter_code
_entity_poly.pdbx_strand_id
1 'polypeptide(L)'
;MNTRVNALAHGDWATRAEMAKADMRDHRAFYDIDRYIRARQTIEDTLEVISVLSGVHIGLSVYNATLTSDDPMKAARAIAEDINNPIRTFYDEVALPELAEFRPDVVCLSLTYHFQVAATLAFAHMAKVLLPDVPVVIGGALVRHLIPYFETIPDADCFVDYLVSHEGESALQAIVAALRNGRSPPNLYNVHVVTQDGLTRPKGYGVEDVNASAMMDLSWLRADKYLAPTPMILLWTNKGCYFGKCAFCNVSNGVEFPYRQKKIERVRREIAH
;
A
#
# COMPACT_ATOMS: atom_id res chain seq x y z
N MET A 1 12.50 0.40 -34.16
CA MET A 1 11.37 -0.03 -33.31
C MET A 1 10.94 -1.49 -33.52
N ASN A 2 11.42 -2.22 -34.55
CA ASN A 2 10.85 -3.52 -34.95
C ASN A 2 11.70 -4.78 -34.65
N THR A 3 12.87 -4.65 -33.98
CA THR A 3 13.74 -5.80 -33.65
C THR A 3 13.59 -6.27 -32.19
N ARG A 4 13.30 -5.37 -31.24
CA ARG A 4 13.04 -5.76 -29.84
C ARG A 4 11.69 -6.48 -29.69
N VAL A 5 10.63 -5.99 -30.35
CA VAL A 5 9.28 -6.59 -30.27
C VAL A 5 9.23 -8.02 -30.83
N ASN A 6 9.97 -8.31 -31.91
CA ASN A 6 10.05 -9.66 -32.47
C ASN A 6 10.81 -10.65 -31.56
N ALA A 7 11.76 -10.20 -30.73
CA ALA A 7 12.39 -11.07 -29.73
C ALA A 7 11.46 -11.37 -28.54
N LEU A 8 10.52 -10.46 -28.23
CA LEU A 8 9.53 -10.65 -27.17
C LEU A 8 8.50 -11.73 -27.52
N ALA A 9 8.12 -11.86 -28.80
CA ALA A 9 7.10 -12.79 -29.27
C ALA A 9 7.50 -14.27 -29.33
N HIS A 10 8.80 -14.60 -29.20
CA HIS A 10 9.33 -15.97 -29.31
C HIS A 10 9.90 -16.54 -28.00
N GLY A 11 9.90 -15.75 -26.93
CA GLY A 11 10.41 -16.19 -25.62
C GLY A 11 9.30 -16.77 -24.76
N ASP A 12 9.52 -17.95 -24.17
CA ASP A 12 8.69 -18.48 -23.08
C ASP A 12 8.98 -17.69 -21.79
N TRP A 13 8.60 -16.41 -21.77
CA TRP A 13 8.87 -15.49 -20.66
C TRP A 13 8.21 -15.94 -19.36
N ALA A 14 7.03 -16.54 -19.43
CA ALA A 14 6.33 -17.08 -18.26
C ALA A 14 7.17 -18.17 -17.57
N THR A 15 7.63 -19.18 -18.33
CA THR A 15 8.48 -20.24 -17.75
C THR A 15 9.81 -19.68 -17.24
N ARG A 16 10.44 -18.76 -17.96
CA ARG A 16 11.69 -18.12 -17.53
C ARG A 16 11.51 -17.35 -16.23
N ALA A 17 10.40 -16.64 -16.08
CA ALA A 17 10.07 -15.93 -14.86
C ALA A 17 9.80 -16.90 -13.69
N GLU A 18 9.11 -18.02 -13.91
CA GLU A 18 8.92 -19.04 -12.88
C GLU A 18 10.25 -19.66 -12.43
N MET A 19 11.13 -20.00 -13.37
CA MET A 19 12.48 -20.51 -13.05
C MET A 19 13.31 -19.48 -12.28
N ALA A 20 13.28 -18.22 -12.70
CA ALA A 20 13.99 -17.15 -12.01
C ALA A 20 13.45 -16.92 -10.59
N LYS A 21 12.13 -16.95 -10.41
CA LYS A 21 11.51 -16.91 -9.07
C LYS A 21 11.92 -18.11 -8.20
N ALA A 22 12.01 -19.30 -8.79
CA ALA A 22 12.48 -20.48 -8.08
C ALA A 22 13.95 -20.33 -7.64
N ASP A 23 14.82 -19.80 -8.50
CA ASP A 23 16.20 -19.46 -8.16
C ASP A 23 16.28 -18.39 -7.07
N MET A 24 15.45 -17.34 -7.10
CA MET A 24 15.43 -16.35 -6.02
C MET A 24 15.00 -16.97 -4.69
N ARG A 25 14.05 -17.91 -4.70
CA ARG A 25 13.55 -18.57 -3.48
C ARG A 25 14.42 -19.72 -2.99
N ASP A 26 15.39 -20.18 -3.78
CA ASP A 26 16.35 -21.21 -3.34
C ASP A 26 17.48 -20.58 -2.53
N HIS A 27 17.69 -21.06 -1.30
CA HIS A 27 18.68 -20.49 -0.40
C HIS A 27 20.11 -20.58 -0.94
N ARG A 28 20.47 -21.61 -1.71
CA ARG A 28 21.83 -21.71 -2.27
C ARG A 28 22.00 -20.79 -3.47
N ALA A 29 21.03 -20.76 -4.36
CA ALA A 29 21.00 -19.92 -5.54
C ALA A 29 20.99 -18.42 -5.22
N PHE A 30 20.20 -18.01 -4.22
CA PHE A 30 20.08 -16.61 -3.83
C PHE A 30 21.39 -16.00 -3.31
N TYR A 31 22.20 -16.79 -2.61
CA TYR A 31 23.52 -16.35 -2.11
C TYR A 31 24.67 -16.63 -3.08
N ASP A 32 24.39 -17.20 -4.25
CA ASP A 32 25.31 -17.24 -5.38
C ASP A 32 25.09 -15.98 -6.22
N ILE A 33 26.08 -15.08 -6.23
CA ILE A 33 25.95 -13.75 -6.83
C ILE A 33 25.59 -13.80 -8.33
N ASP A 34 26.15 -14.76 -9.07
CA ASP A 34 25.94 -14.88 -10.51
C ASP A 34 24.54 -15.42 -10.81
N ARG A 35 24.08 -16.40 -10.02
CA ARG A 35 22.70 -16.91 -10.12
C ARG A 35 21.69 -15.85 -9.72
N TYR A 36 21.91 -15.14 -8.61
CA TYR A 36 21.05 -14.06 -8.17
C TYR A 36 20.91 -12.96 -9.23
N ILE A 37 22.03 -12.49 -9.81
CA ILE A 37 22.00 -11.45 -10.85
C ILE A 37 21.21 -11.94 -12.07
N ARG A 38 21.44 -13.16 -12.54
CA ARG A 38 20.71 -13.73 -13.69
C ARG A 38 19.21 -13.86 -13.42
N ALA A 39 18.84 -14.37 -12.25
CA ALA A 39 17.44 -14.53 -11.85
C ALA A 39 16.74 -13.17 -11.75
N ARG A 40 17.38 -12.21 -11.06
CA ARG A 40 16.87 -10.84 -10.96
C ARG A 40 16.69 -10.19 -12.33
N GLN A 41 17.70 -10.26 -13.20
CA GLN A 41 17.63 -9.68 -14.54
C GLN A 41 16.51 -10.33 -15.37
N THR A 42 16.32 -11.65 -15.26
CA THR A 42 15.23 -12.35 -15.97
C THR A 42 13.85 -11.84 -15.51
N ILE A 43 13.68 -11.56 -14.22
CA ILE A 43 12.44 -11.00 -13.68
C ILE A 43 12.26 -9.55 -14.17
N GLU A 44 13.29 -8.72 -14.10
CA GLU A 44 13.23 -7.33 -14.62
C GLU A 44 12.92 -7.30 -16.13
N ASP A 45 13.57 -8.15 -16.93
CA ASP A 45 13.30 -8.28 -18.37
C ASP A 45 11.85 -8.70 -18.62
N THR A 46 11.32 -9.65 -17.83
CA THR A 46 9.92 -10.08 -17.93
C THR A 46 8.96 -8.93 -17.61
N LEU A 47 9.23 -8.16 -16.56
CA LEU A 47 8.43 -7.00 -16.19
C LEU A 47 8.51 -5.90 -17.25
N GLU A 48 9.66 -5.72 -17.91
CA GLU A 48 9.81 -4.83 -19.07
C GLU A 48 8.94 -5.29 -20.26
N VAL A 49 8.87 -6.61 -20.53
CA VAL A 49 7.95 -7.14 -21.54
C VAL A 49 6.51 -6.77 -21.22
N ILE A 50 6.08 -7.02 -19.97
CA ILE A 50 4.74 -6.68 -19.49
C ILE A 50 4.51 -5.18 -19.62
N SER A 51 5.52 -4.37 -19.33
CA SER A 51 5.43 -2.91 -19.42
C SER A 51 5.21 -2.43 -20.84
N VAL A 52 5.94 -3.00 -21.81
CA VAL A 52 5.78 -2.70 -23.23
C VAL A 52 4.40 -3.13 -23.74
N LEU A 53 3.90 -4.29 -23.31
CA LEU A 53 2.61 -4.82 -23.76
C LEU A 53 1.42 -4.07 -23.17
N SER A 54 1.52 -3.63 -21.93
CA SER A 54 0.43 -2.92 -21.23
C SER A 54 0.48 -1.40 -21.37
N GLY A 55 1.62 -0.82 -21.75
CA GLY A 55 1.83 0.63 -21.72
C GLY A 55 2.04 1.21 -20.31
N VAL A 56 2.15 0.35 -19.29
CA VAL A 56 2.33 0.70 -17.87
C VAL A 56 3.69 0.23 -17.41
N HIS A 57 4.53 1.12 -16.87
CA HIS A 57 5.86 0.72 -16.41
C HIS A 57 5.77 -0.03 -15.07
N ILE A 58 6.16 -1.30 -15.06
CA ILE A 58 6.23 -2.15 -13.87
C ILE A 58 7.66 -2.67 -13.73
N GLY A 59 8.21 -2.56 -12.53
CA GLY A 59 9.51 -3.11 -12.16
C GLY A 59 9.51 -3.59 -10.71
N LEU A 60 10.60 -4.25 -10.29
CA LEU A 60 10.73 -4.79 -8.93
C LEU A 60 10.62 -3.73 -7.83
N SER A 61 10.99 -2.48 -8.12
CA SER A 61 11.02 -1.37 -7.16
C SER A 61 10.11 -0.20 -7.53
N VAL A 62 9.44 -0.26 -8.70
CA VAL A 62 8.70 0.88 -9.25
C VAL A 62 7.45 0.39 -9.95
N TYR A 63 6.33 1.02 -9.65
CA TYR A 63 5.15 1.00 -10.50
C TYR A 63 4.90 2.42 -10.99
N ASN A 64 4.76 2.62 -12.29
CA ASN A 64 4.36 3.90 -12.84
C ASN A 64 3.36 3.63 -13.95
N ALA A 65 2.07 3.68 -13.60
CA ALA A 65 1.05 3.92 -14.60
C ALA A 65 1.41 5.23 -15.26
N THR A 66 1.65 5.21 -16.58
CA THR A 66 1.92 6.40 -17.39
C THR A 66 0.66 7.28 -17.43
N LEU A 67 0.23 7.77 -16.28
CA LEU A 67 -0.91 8.65 -16.07
C LEU A 67 -0.31 9.96 -15.60
N THR A 68 0.00 10.81 -16.57
CA THR A 68 0.38 12.21 -16.41
C THR A 68 -0.84 13.03 -15.99
N SER A 69 -1.49 12.63 -14.89
CA SER A 69 -2.61 13.36 -14.31
C SER A 69 -2.16 13.92 -12.98
N ASP A 70 -2.19 15.24 -12.85
CA ASP A 70 -2.00 15.93 -11.57
C ASP A 70 -3.15 15.63 -10.57
N ASP A 71 -4.23 15.03 -11.07
CA ASP A 71 -5.38 14.55 -10.30
C ASP A 71 -5.27 13.03 -10.05
N PRO A 72 -5.09 12.61 -8.79
CA PRO A 72 -4.95 11.19 -8.43
C PRO A 72 -6.25 10.39 -8.56
N MET A 73 -7.43 11.02 -8.45
CA MET A 73 -8.72 10.35 -8.60
C MET A 73 -9.03 10.09 -10.07
N LYS A 74 -8.68 11.02 -10.96
CA LYS A 74 -8.73 10.79 -12.41
C LYS A 74 -7.80 9.64 -12.83
N ALA A 75 -6.57 9.61 -12.29
CA ALA A 75 -5.65 8.50 -12.53
C ALA A 75 -6.22 7.16 -12.01
N ALA A 76 -6.86 7.17 -10.85
CA ALA A 76 -7.50 6.00 -10.28
C ALA A 76 -8.63 5.45 -11.17
N ARG A 77 -9.50 6.32 -11.71
CA ARG A 77 -10.55 5.90 -12.66
C ARG A 77 -9.96 5.31 -13.93
N ALA A 78 -8.90 5.91 -14.47
CA ALA A 78 -8.23 5.37 -15.65
C ALA A 78 -7.67 3.95 -15.42
N ILE A 79 -7.06 3.68 -14.26
CA ILE A 79 -6.64 2.31 -13.87
C ILE A 79 -7.86 1.40 -13.73
N ALA A 80 -8.91 1.87 -13.07
CA ALA A 80 -10.13 1.09 -12.85
C ALA A 80 -10.88 0.78 -14.14
N GLU A 81 -10.70 1.52 -15.24
CA GLU A 81 -11.37 1.32 -16.53
C GLU A 81 -10.50 0.56 -17.55
N ASP A 82 -9.18 0.60 -17.41
CA ASP A 82 -8.24 -0.03 -18.34
C ASP A 82 -8.05 -1.53 -18.06
N ILE A 83 -8.79 -2.36 -18.78
CA ILE A 83 -8.71 -3.83 -18.68
C ILE A 83 -7.35 -4.42 -19.11
N ASN A 84 -6.51 -3.66 -19.81
CA ASN A 84 -5.16 -4.09 -20.19
C ASN A 84 -4.11 -3.70 -19.15
N ASN A 85 -4.49 -2.93 -18.13
CA ASN A 85 -3.59 -2.55 -17.05
C ASN A 85 -3.32 -3.77 -16.13
N PRO A 86 -2.05 -4.17 -15.91
CA PRO A 86 -1.75 -5.35 -15.11
C PRO A 86 -2.19 -5.25 -13.64
N ILE A 87 -2.28 -4.03 -13.09
CA ILE A 87 -2.84 -3.82 -11.76
C ILE A 87 -4.35 -4.05 -11.75
N ARG A 88 -5.05 -3.60 -12.80
CA ARG A 88 -6.48 -3.91 -12.97
C ARG A 88 -6.70 -5.41 -13.10
N THR A 89 -5.88 -6.10 -13.90
CA THR A 89 -5.90 -7.57 -14.01
C THR A 89 -5.71 -8.23 -12.64
N PHE A 90 -4.73 -7.79 -11.85
CA PHE A 90 -4.52 -8.31 -10.49
C PHE A 90 -5.75 -8.08 -9.58
N TYR A 91 -6.41 -6.93 -9.69
CA TYR A 91 -7.62 -6.66 -8.92
C TYR A 91 -8.78 -7.58 -9.31
N ASP A 92 -9.04 -7.75 -10.61
CA ASP A 92 -10.13 -8.57 -11.11
C ASP A 92 -9.91 -10.07 -10.82
N GLU A 93 -8.68 -10.57 -10.98
CA GLU A 93 -8.38 -11.99 -10.87
C GLU A 93 -8.04 -12.45 -9.44
N VAL A 94 -7.57 -11.55 -8.57
CA VAL A 94 -7.07 -11.91 -7.24
C VAL A 94 -7.74 -11.08 -6.14
N ALA A 95 -7.53 -9.76 -6.13
CA ALA A 95 -7.84 -8.96 -4.95
C ALA A 95 -9.34 -8.81 -4.66
N LEU A 96 -10.16 -8.55 -5.69
CA LEU A 96 -11.61 -8.40 -5.54
C LEU A 96 -12.32 -9.74 -5.28
N PRO A 97 -11.96 -10.86 -5.93
CA PRO A 97 -12.45 -12.18 -5.55
C PRO A 97 -12.15 -12.55 -4.09
N GLU A 98 -10.90 -12.38 -3.63
CA GLU A 98 -10.52 -12.64 -2.24
C GLU A 98 -11.30 -11.73 -1.26
N LEU A 99 -11.51 -10.46 -1.62
CA LEU A 99 -12.30 -9.51 -0.83
C LEU A 99 -13.77 -9.94 -0.71
N ALA A 100 -14.38 -10.38 -1.82
CA ALA A 100 -15.76 -10.86 -1.86
C ALA A 100 -15.96 -12.14 -1.06
N GLU A 101 -14.97 -13.04 -1.06
CA GLU A 101 -14.98 -14.27 -0.27
C GLU A 101 -14.84 -13.95 1.23
N PHE A 102 -13.92 -13.03 1.59
CA PHE A 102 -13.66 -12.66 2.97
C PHE A 102 -14.83 -11.92 3.64
N ARG A 103 -15.59 -11.10 2.88
CA ARG A 103 -16.74 -10.30 3.36
C ARG A 103 -16.42 -9.45 4.60
N PRO A 104 -15.49 -8.48 4.47
CA PRO A 104 -15.10 -7.65 5.60
C PRO A 104 -16.19 -6.67 6.03
N ASP A 105 -16.17 -6.30 7.31
CA ASP A 105 -16.96 -5.18 7.85
C ASP A 105 -16.34 -3.81 7.53
N VAL A 106 -15.03 -3.77 7.24
CA VAL A 106 -14.22 -2.58 6.94
C VAL A 106 -13.08 -2.98 5.99
N VAL A 107 -12.80 -2.16 4.98
CA VAL A 107 -11.59 -2.27 4.16
C VAL A 107 -10.59 -1.21 4.59
N CYS A 108 -9.36 -1.59 4.92
CA CYS A 108 -8.28 -0.68 5.30
C CYS A 108 -7.09 -0.79 4.35
N LEU A 109 -6.70 0.33 3.75
CA LEU A 109 -5.58 0.40 2.81
C LEU A 109 -4.44 1.24 3.40
N SER A 110 -3.23 0.70 3.38
CA SER A 110 -2.02 1.39 3.85
C SER A 110 -1.24 1.97 2.69
N LEU A 111 -1.23 3.29 2.57
CA LEU A 111 -0.56 4.05 1.53
C LEU A 111 0.79 4.56 2.01
N THR A 112 1.87 3.98 1.49
CA THR A 112 3.23 4.27 1.95
C THR A 112 4.02 5.16 0.97
N TYR A 113 3.88 4.90 -0.33
CA TYR A 113 4.67 5.57 -1.36
C TYR A 113 3.79 6.31 -2.37
N HIS A 114 4.33 7.38 -2.96
CA HIS A 114 3.62 8.22 -3.93
C HIS A 114 3.14 7.43 -5.16
N PHE A 115 3.93 6.48 -5.65
CA PHE A 115 3.56 5.67 -6.81
C PHE A 115 2.41 4.68 -6.54
N GLN A 116 2.01 4.49 -5.28
CA GLN A 116 0.87 3.63 -4.92
C GLN A 116 -0.46 4.39 -4.93
N VAL A 117 -0.46 5.73 -5.01
CA VAL A 117 -1.66 6.56 -4.82
C VAL A 117 -2.77 6.18 -5.80
N ALA A 118 -2.51 6.22 -7.10
CA ALA A 118 -3.52 5.93 -8.12
C ALA A 118 -4.04 4.49 -8.03
N ALA A 119 -3.14 3.52 -7.83
CA ALA A 119 -3.51 2.11 -7.68
C ALA A 119 -4.36 1.87 -6.43
N THR A 120 -4.02 2.52 -5.31
CA THR A 120 -4.76 2.40 -4.03
C THR A 120 -6.16 2.99 -4.17
N LEU A 121 -6.28 4.18 -4.76
CA LEU A 121 -7.58 4.82 -4.99
C LEU A 121 -8.42 4.03 -6.00
N ALA A 122 -7.80 3.45 -7.04
CA ALA A 122 -8.51 2.59 -7.99
C ALA A 122 -9.11 1.37 -7.28
N PHE A 123 -8.32 0.68 -6.46
CA PHE A 123 -8.80 -0.45 -5.66
C PHE A 123 -9.90 -0.01 -4.68
N ALA A 124 -9.72 1.12 -4.00
CA ALA A 124 -10.71 1.68 -3.07
C ALA A 124 -12.06 1.91 -3.77
N HIS A 125 -12.05 2.56 -4.94
CA HIS A 125 -13.24 2.78 -5.75
C HIS A 125 -13.91 1.46 -6.16
N MET A 126 -13.13 0.50 -6.68
CA MET A 126 -13.65 -0.80 -7.10
C MET A 126 -14.20 -1.62 -5.93
N ALA A 127 -13.57 -1.55 -4.75
CA ALA A 127 -14.04 -2.17 -3.53
C ALA A 127 -15.38 -1.58 -3.07
N LYS A 128 -15.56 -0.25 -3.16
CA LYS A 128 -16.86 0.40 -2.89
C LYS A 128 -17.94 0.00 -3.88
N VAL A 129 -17.59 -0.17 -5.17
CA VAL A 129 -18.55 -0.67 -6.17
C VAL A 129 -18.98 -2.11 -5.85
N LEU A 130 -18.05 -2.95 -5.42
CA LEU A 130 -18.31 -4.35 -5.07
C LEU A 130 -19.07 -4.50 -3.74
N LEU A 131 -18.72 -3.69 -2.73
CA LEU A 131 -19.23 -3.73 -1.37
C LEU A 131 -19.68 -2.32 -0.94
N PRO A 132 -20.81 -1.80 -1.43
CA PRO A 132 -21.22 -0.40 -1.23
C PRO A 132 -21.50 -0.02 0.22
N ASP A 133 -21.86 -1.00 1.06
CA ASP A 133 -22.13 -0.79 2.48
C ASP A 133 -20.88 -0.94 3.37
N VAL A 134 -19.74 -1.38 2.80
CA VAL A 134 -18.51 -1.61 3.54
C VAL A 134 -17.63 -0.36 3.49
N PRO A 135 -17.37 0.30 4.63
CA PRO A 135 -16.55 1.49 4.66
C PRO A 135 -15.10 1.22 4.28
N VAL A 136 -14.54 2.12 3.48
CA VAL A 136 -13.14 2.11 3.06
C VAL A 136 -12.36 3.17 3.83
N VAL A 137 -11.26 2.75 4.46
CA VAL A 137 -10.33 3.59 5.22
C VAL A 137 -8.98 3.59 4.50
N ILE A 138 -8.40 4.76 4.28
CA ILE A 138 -7.00 4.87 3.84
C ILE A 138 -6.16 5.51 4.95
N GLY A 139 -5.10 4.82 5.35
CA GLY A 139 -4.07 5.29 6.28
C GLY A 139 -2.67 5.22 5.65
N GLY A 140 -1.65 5.56 6.42
CA GLY A 140 -0.24 5.44 6.00
C GLY A 140 0.47 6.78 5.79
N ALA A 141 1.77 6.71 5.57
CA ALA A 141 2.68 7.87 5.62
C ALA A 141 2.35 8.97 4.59
N LEU A 142 1.67 8.62 3.49
CA LEU A 142 1.36 9.52 2.38
C LEU A 142 -0.04 10.13 2.45
N VAL A 143 -0.92 9.68 3.34
CA VAL A 143 -2.33 10.14 3.39
C VAL A 143 -2.46 11.64 3.62
N ARG A 144 -1.58 12.22 4.44
CA ARG A 144 -1.55 13.68 4.67
C ARG A 144 -1.36 14.51 3.39
N HIS A 145 -0.69 13.95 2.39
CA HIS A 145 -0.50 14.61 1.10
C HIS A 145 -1.73 14.48 0.19
N LEU A 146 -2.65 13.55 0.49
CA LEU A 146 -3.91 13.41 -0.23
C LEU A 146 -4.99 14.35 0.26
N ILE A 147 -4.92 14.83 1.51
CA ILE A 147 -5.93 15.71 2.13
C ILE A 147 -6.36 16.86 1.20
N PRO A 148 -5.44 17.66 0.59
CA PRO A 148 -5.85 18.78 -0.26
C PRO A 148 -6.67 18.38 -1.50
N TYR A 149 -6.45 17.17 -2.03
CA TYR A 149 -7.21 16.65 -3.16
C TYR A 149 -8.64 16.29 -2.73
N PHE A 150 -8.80 15.67 -1.55
CA PHE A 150 -10.12 15.34 -1.00
C PHE A 150 -10.91 16.56 -0.49
N GLU A 151 -10.26 17.70 -0.25
CA GLU A 151 -10.93 18.96 0.10
C GLU A 151 -11.55 19.67 -1.12
N THR A 152 -11.07 19.37 -2.34
CA THR A 152 -11.35 20.18 -3.54
C THR A 152 -12.04 19.42 -4.66
N ILE A 153 -11.97 18.09 -4.67
CA ILE A 153 -12.51 17.27 -5.76
C ILE A 153 -13.93 16.78 -5.41
N PRO A 154 -14.93 17.02 -6.29
CA PRO A 154 -16.27 16.44 -6.15
C PRO A 154 -16.25 14.90 -6.14
N ASP A 155 -17.24 14.29 -5.51
CA ASP A 155 -17.46 12.82 -5.50
C ASP A 155 -16.29 12.02 -4.88
N ALA A 156 -15.51 12.64 -4.00
CA ALA A 156 -14.39 11.99 -3.32
C ALA A 156 -14.84 10.81 -2.42
N ASP A 157 -16.08 10.84 -1.95
CA ASP A 157 -16.74 9.78 -1.17
C ASP A 157 -16.96 8.49 -1.99
N CYS A 158 -16.94 8.57 -3.33
CA CYS A 158 -16.95 7.41 -4.21
C CYS A 158 -15.67 6.55 -4.13
N PHE A 159 -14.62 7.06 -3.49
CA PHE A 159 -13.35 6.35 -3.33
C PHE A 159 -13.15 5.87 -1.90
N VAL A 160 -13.42 6.71 -0.91
CA VAL A 160 -13.01 6.49 0.48
C VAL A 160 -14.04 7.09 1.44
N ASP A 161 -14.22 6.48 2.60
CA ASP A 161 -15.09 7.00 3.66
C ASP A 161 -14.27 7.74 4.74
N TYR A 162 -13.09 7.22 5.07
CA TYR A 162 -12.22 7.79 6.10
C TYR A 162 -10.77 7.89 5.66
N LEU A 163 -10.16 9.05 5.90
CA LEU A 163 -8.71 9.21 5.81
C LEU A 163 -8.13 9.29 7.21
N VAL A 164 -7.17 8.42 7.51
CA VAL A 164 -6.42 8.44 8.77
C VAL A 164 -5.07 9.09 8.50
N SER A 165 -4.95 10.35 8.90
CA SER A 165 -3.67 11.05 8.87
C SER A 165 -2.88 10.72 10.13
N HIS A 166 -1.56 10.66 10.03
CA HIS A 166 -0.67 10.33 11.16
C HIS A 166 -0.75 8.88 11.65
N GLU A 167 -0.73 8.67 12.98
CA GLU A 167 -0.74 7.34 13.59
C GLU A 167 -2.16 6.77 13.63
N GLY A 168 -2.28 5.50 13.25
CA GLY A 168 -3.55 4.92 12.87
C GLY A 168 -4.11 3.90 13.83
N GLU A 169 -3.35 3.44 14.82
CA GLU A 169 -3.75 2.33 15.67
C GLU A 169 -4.99 2.66 16.53
N SER A 170 -4.94 3.75 17.30
CA SER A 170 -6.08 4.22 18.08
C SER A 170 -7.21 4.75 17.19
N ALA A 171 -6.86 5.36 16.05
CA ALA A 171 -7.83 5.89 15.09
C ALA A 171 -8.68 4.76 14.47
N LEU A 172 -8.04 3.70 14.00
CA LEU A 172 -8.70 2.53 13.42
C LEU A 172 -9.55 1.81 14.48
N GLN A 173 -9.03 1.64 15.70
CA GLN A 173 -9.81 1.07 16.79
C GLN A 173 -11.08 1.89 17.07
N ALA A 174 -10.99 3.22 17.05
CA ALA A 174 -12.13 4.10 17.26
C ALA A 174 -13.14 4.06 16.09
N ILE A 175 -12.68 4.00 14.84
CA ILE A 175 -13.54 3.80 13.66
C ILE A 175 -14.32 2.50 13.80
N VAL A 176 -13.62 1.37 14.00
CA VAL A 176 -14.25 0.05 14.12
C VAL A 176 -15.23 -0.01 15.29
N ALA A 177 -14.88 0.60 16.43
CA ALA A 177 -15.78 0.69 17.58
C ALA A 177 -17.04 1.51 17.30
N ALA A 178 -16.94 2.60 16.54
CA ALA A 178 -18.11 3.40 16.15
C ALA A 178 -19.02 2.63 15.20
N LEU A 179 -18.45 2.00 14.17
CA LEU A 179 -19.19 1.20 13.20
C LEU A 179 -19.94 0.04 13.85
N ARG A 180 -19.30 -0.69 14.77
CA ARG A 180 -19.93 -1.75 15.56
C ARG A 180 -21.14 -1.28 16.39
N ASN A 181 -21.17 -0.01 16.78
CA ASN A 181 -22.27 0.58 17.54
C ASN A 181 -23.34 1.22 16.63
N GLY A 182 -23.27 1.01 15.31
CA GLY A 182 -24.20 1.58 14.33
C GLY A 182 -24.08 3.10 14.21
N ARG A 183 -22.91 3.67 14.50
CA ARG A 183 -22.66 5.12 14.44
C ARG A 183 -21.60 5.43 13.39
N SER A 184 -21.88 6.42 12.53
CA SER A 184 -20.81 7.08 11.76
C SER A 184 -19.94 7.86 12.75
N PRO A 185 -18.63 7.59 12.86
CA PRO A 185 -17.76 8.20 13.87
C PRO A 185 -17.66 9.72 13.67
N PRO A 186 -18.33 10.55 14.48
CA PRO A 186 -18.13 11.98 14.38
C PRO A 186 -16.93 12.37 15.24
N ASN A 187 -16.03 13.16 14.67
CA ASN A 187 -15.02 13.90 15.44
C ASN A 187 -14.04 13.01 16.25
N LEU A 188 -13.27 12.18 15.54
CA LEU A 188 -12.18 11.38 16.12
C LEU A 188 -10.81 12.06 15.92
N TYR A 189 -9.83 11.71 16.76
CA TYR A 189 -8.43 12.11 16.53
C TYR A 189 -7.90 11.43 15.28
N ASN A 190 -7.07 12.12 14.49
CA ASN A 190 -6.42 11.60 13.28
C ASN A 190 -7.36 11.20 12.11
N VAL A 191 -8.68 11.19 12.31
CA VAL A 191 -9.66 10.75 11.30
C VAL A 191 -10.32 11.94 10.63
N HIS A 192 -10.25 11.96 9.31
CA HIS A 192 -11.05 12.82 8.46
C HIS A 192 -12.17 11.98 7.83
N VAL A 193 -13.41 12.48 7.88
CA VAL A 193 -14.55 11.85 7.21
C VAL A 193 -14.70 12.48 5.84
N VAL A 194 -14.72 11.64 4.81
CA VAL A 194 -14.93 12.07 3.42
C VAL A 194 -16.44 12.12 3.18
N THR A 195 -16.89 13.21 2.57
CA THR A 195 -18.29 13.47 2.24
C THR A 195 -18.38 13.95 0.79
N GLN A 196 -19.59 14.00 0.23
CA GLN A 196 -19.82 14.55 -1.11
C GLN A 196 -19.35 16.00 -1.25
N ASP A 197 -19.44 16.77 -0.17
CA ASP A 197 -19.09 18.20 -0.13
C ASP A 197 -17.63 18.47 0.28
N GLY A 198 -16.82 17.41 0.44
CA GLY A 198 -15.40 17.50 0.82
C GLY A 198 -15.08 16.77 2.11
N LEU A 199 -14.15 17.31 2.90
CA LEU A 199 -13.50 16.60 4.00
C LEU A 199 -13.74 17.27 5.37
N THR A 200 -14.11 16.48 6.38
CA THR A 200 -14.20 17.01 7.76
C THR A 200 -12.81 17.21 8.38
N ARG A 201 -12.70 18.17 9.29
CA ARG A 201 -11.50 18.29 10.15
C ARG A 201 -11.53 17.25 11.27
N PRO A 202 -10.38 16.65 11.63
CA PRO A 202 -10.28 15.75 12.76
C PRO A 202 -10.43 16.52 14.07
N LYS A 203 -10.76 15.81 15.16
CA LYS A 203 -10.80 16.37 16.52
C LYS A 203 -9.49 17.03 16.94
N GLY A 204 -8.39 16.49 16.41
CA GLY A 204 -7.02 16.89 16.64
C GLY A 204 -6.10 15.79 16.17
N TYR A 205 -4.80 16.00 16.35
CA TYR A 205 -3.78 15.01 15.99
C TYR A 205 -3.22 14.33 17.24
N GLY A 206 -3.41 13.03 17.32
CA GLY A 206 -3.02 12.18 18.45
C GLY A 206 -1.83 11.29 18.12
N VAL A 207 -1.18 10.80 19.19
CA VAL A 207 -0.05 9.88 19.10
C VAL A 207 -0.31 8.63 19.91
N GLU A 208 0.26 7.52 19.46
CA GLU A 208 0.21 6.24 20.16
C GLU A 208 1.23 6.18 21.31
N ASP A 209 0.88 5.45 22.36
CA ASP A 209 1.86 4.97 23.33
C ASP A 209 2.59 3.76 22.75
N VAL A 210 3.85 3.99 22.35
CA VAL A 210 4.72 2.96 21.78
C VAL A 210 4.91 1.74 22.70
N ASN A 211 4.75 1.90 24.01
CA ASN A 211 4.89 0.82 24.99
C ASN A 211 3.58 0.05 25.25
N ALA A 212 2.44 0.65 24.92
CA ALA A 212 1.11 0.01 25.00
C ALA A 212 0.66 -0.61 23.68
N SER A 213 1.43 -0.41 22.60
CA SER A 213 1.14 -0.98 21.28
C SER A 213 0.94 -2.50 21.33
N ALA A 214 0.11 -3.04 20.43
CA ALA A 214 -0.04 -4.48 20.24
C ALA A 214 1.28 -5.09 19.72
N MET A 215 1.46 -6.39 19.93
CA MET A 215 2.53 -7.12 19.26
C MET A 215 2.25 -7.18 17.75
N MET A 216 3.30 -7.28 16.94
CA MET A 216 3.13 -7.41 15.49
C MET A 216 2.51 -8.77 15.18
N ASP A 217 1.30 -8.76 14.63
CA ASP A 217 0.68 -9.96 14.08
C ASP A 217 1.27 -10.24 12.69
N LEU A 218 1.86 -11.43 12.52
CA LEU A 218 2.42 -11.93 11.26
C LEU A 218 1.68 -13.17 10.73
N SER A 219 0.54 -13.54 11.33
CA SER A 219 -0.22 -14.73 10.95
C SER A 219 -0.74 -14.67 9.50
N TRP A 220 -0.93 -13.46 8.96
CA TRP A 220 -1.34 -13.20 7.58
C TRP A 220 -0.17 -13.16 6.58
N LEU A 221 1.08 -13.18 7.05
CA LEU A 221 2.26 -13.06 6.19
C LEU A 221 2.45 -14.32 5.33
N ARG A 222 2.22 -14.19 4.03
CA ARG A 222 2.52 -15.24 3.03
C ARG A 222 4.02 -15.31 2.72
N ALA A 223 4.80 -15.76 3.69
CA ALA A 223 6.26 -15.81 3.60
C ALA A 223 6.77 -16.59 2.38
N ASP A 224 6.04 -17.62 1.95
CA ASP A 224 6.32 -18.44 0.77
C ASP A 224 6.23 -17.67 -0.57
N LYS A 225 5.51 -16.55 -0.60
CA LYS A 225 5.33 -15.73 -1.80
C LYS A 225 6.44 -14.72 -2.03
N TYR A 226 7.25 -14.41 -1.01
CA TYR A 226 8.39 -13.51 -1.16
C TYR A 226 9.43 -14.10 -2.12
N LEU A 227 10.17 -13.22 -2.80
CA LEU A 227 11.26 -13.64 -3.70
C LEU A 227 12.51 -14.03 -2.93
N ALA A 228 12.80 -13.39 -1.80
CA ALA A 228 13.93 -13.77 -0.95
C ALA A 228 13.62 -15.08 -0.21
N PRO A 229 14.61 -16.00 -0.06
CA PRO A 229 14.41 -17.29 0.58
C PRO A 229 14.21 -17.16 2.10
N THR A 230 14.69 -16.05 2.67
CA THR A 230 14.60 -15.72 4.09
C THR A 230 13.80 -14.43 4.24
N PRO A 231 12.56 -14.48 4.78
CA PRO A 231 11.79 -13.28 5.06
C PRO A 231 12.53 -12.34 6.00
N MET A 232 12.54 -11.05 5.67
CA MET A 232 13.05 -10.00 6.56
C MET A 232 11.88 -9.29 7.24
N ILE A 233 11.77 -9.44 8.56
CA ILE A 233 10.74 -8.77 9.36
C ILE A 233 11.32 -7.46 9.90
N LEU A 234 10.61 -6.36 9.66
CA LEU A 234 11.01 -5.04 10.15
C LEU A 234 10.38 -4.78 11.52
N LEU A 235 11.22 -4.77 12.55
CA LEU A 235 10.80 -4.39 13.89
C LEU A 235 11.05 -2.90 14.13
N TRP A 236 10.00 -2.15 14.45
CA TRP A 236 10.14 -0.76 14.87
C TRP A 236 10.38 -0.68 16.38
N THR A 237 11.44 0.02 16.79
CA THR A 237 11.83 0.21 18.20
C THR A 237 11.46 1.59 18.74
N ASN A 238 11.10 2.51 17.84
CA ASN A 238 10.77 3.88 18.12
C ASN A 238 9.83 4.43 17.05
N LYS A 239 9.16 5.55 17.35
CA LYS A 239 8.42 6.39 16.40
C LYS A 239 8.90 7.82 16.51
N GLY A 240 8.83 8.55 15.41
CA GLY A 240 9.35 9.93 15.31
C GLY A 240 10.86 9.98 15.14
N CYS A 241 11.41 11.19 15.09
CA CYS A 241 12.83 11.44 14.86
C CYS A 241 13.36 12.40 15.94
N TYR A 242 14.45 12.04 16.62
CA TYR A 242 15.03 12.88 17.67
C TYR A 242 15.55 14.23 17.13
N PHE A 243 15.95 14.27 15.85
CA PHE A 243 16.45 15.47 15.21
C PHE A 243 15.33 16.38 14.72
N GLY A 244 14.37 15.82 13.97
CA GLY A 244 13.11 16.50 13.57
C GLY A 244 13.24 17.80 12.77
N LYS A 245 14.43 18.18 12.29
CA LYS A 245 14.72 19.51 11.71
C LYS A 245 15.33 19.46 10.31
N CYS A 246 15.38 18.29 9.68
CA CYS A 246 15.95 18.15 8.33
C CYS A 246 15.02 18.79 7.30
N ALA A 247 15.50 19.81 6.58
CA ALA A 247 14.73 20.50 5.54
C ALA A 247 14.23 19.57 4.41
N PHE A 248 14.96 18.49 4.12
CA PHE A 248 14.69 17.56 3.03
C PHE A 248 13.88 16.31 3.44
N CYS A 249 13.64 16.10 4.73
CA CYS A 249 13.12 14.83 5.22
C CYS A 249 11.60 14.85 5.33
N ASN A 250 10.91 13.95 4.64
CA ASN A 250 9.46 13.77 4.78
C ASN A 250 9.04 13.24 6.17
N VAL A 251 9.93 12.56 6.89
CA VAL A 251 9.68 12.15 8.28
C VAL A 251 9.71 13.37 9.21
N SER A 252 10.68 14.27 9.04
CA SER A 252 10.74 15.51 9.84
C SER A 252 9.62 16.49 9.50
N ASN A 253 9.30 16.61 8.20
CA ASN A 253 8.25 17.48 7.69
C ASN A 253 6.84 16.87 7.79
N GLY A 254 6.72 15.60 8.20
CA GLY A 254 5.47 14.85 8.23
C GLY A 254 5.13 14.19 9.57
N VAL A 255 6.07 14.16 10.51
CA VAL A 255 5.85 13.72 11.88
C VAL A 255 6.00 14.94 12.79
N GLU A 256 4.88 15.60 13.08
CA GLU A 256 4.79 16.72 14.05
C GLU A 256 5.03 16.26 15.51
N PHE A 257 5.35 14.97 15.70
CA PHE A 257 5.35 14.33 17.00
C PHE A 257 6.76 14.04 17.53
N PRO A 258 6.91 14.06 18.87
CA PRO A 258 8.20 13.79 19.49
C PRO A 258 8.67 12.36 19.22
N TYR A 259 9.99 12.22 19.24
CA TYR A 259 10.66 10.92 19.32
C TYR A 259 10.18 10.16 20.57
N ARG A 260 9.69 8.94 20.36
CA ARG A 260 9.22 8.04 21.40
C ARG A 260 9.84 6.67 21.18
N GLN A 261 10.43 6.11 22.23
CA GLN A 261 11.13 4.83 22.16
C GLN A 261 10.46 3.78 23.03
N LYS A 262 10.42 2.54 22.53
CA LYS A 262 10.01 1.39 23.32
C LYS A 262 11.02 1.11 24.44
N LYS A 263 10.54 0.66 25.59
CA LYS A 263 11.39 0.10 26.64
C LYS A 263 12.14 -1.12 26.10
N ILE A 264 13.39 -1.30 26.51
CA ILE A 264 14.23 -2.44 26.07
C ILE A 264 13.53 -3.78 26.30
N GLU A 265 12.91 -3.97 27.46
CA GLU A 265 12.17 -5.22 27.76
C GLU A 265 10.97 -5.44 26.84
N ARG A 266 10.36 -4.37 26.32
CA ARG A 266 9.32 -4.49 25.30
C ARG A 266 9.90 -4.97 23.97
N VAL A 267 11.01 -4.40 23.53
CA VAL A 267 11.71 -4.82 22.30
C VAL A 267 12.17 -6.27 22.39
N ARG A 268 12.71 -6.70 23.54
CA ARG A 268 13.11 -8.10 23.76
C ARG A 268 11.95 -9.08 23.62
N ARG A 269 10.78 -8.73 24.18
CA ARG A 269 9.57 -9.54 24.04
C ARG A 269 9.07 -9.60 22.60
N GLU A 270 9.18 -8.51 21.84
CA GLU A 270 8.79 -8.49 20.43
C GLU A 270 9.72 -9.30 19.53
N ILE A 271 11.03 -9.33 19.82
CA ILE A 271 11.99 -10.20 19.10
C ILE A 271 11.71 -11.68 19.37
N ALA A 272 11.24 -12.00 20.58
CA ALA A 272 10.94 -13.37 20.98
C ALA A 272 9.54 -13.86 20.56
N HIS A 273 8.65 -12.95 20.15
CA HIS A 273 7.29 -13.24 19.70
C HIS A 273 7.29 -13.81 18.28
#